data_AF-A0A142X842-F1
#
_entry.id   AF-A0A142X842-F1
#
_cell.length_a   1.000
_cell.length_b   1.000
_cell.length_c   1.000
_cell.angle_alpha   90.00
_cell.angle_beta   90.00
_cell.angle_gamma   90.00
#
_symmetry.space_group_name_H-M   'P 1'
#
loop_
_entity.id
_entity.type
_entity.pdbx_description
1 polymer ?
#
loop_
_entity_poly.entity_id
_entity_poly.type
_entity_poly.pdbx_seq_one_letter_code
_entity_poly.pdbx_strand_id
1 'polypeptide(L)' 'MTDECHDILDDLFHGCAFAAYVELAVACRGIPDEEATRRLAFRLYEEALAERHSGLLSPNAS' A
#
# COMPACT_ATOMS: atom_id res chain seq x y z
N MET A 1 20.02 -2.59 -17.72
CA MET A 1 20.23 -2.59 -16.26
C MET A 1 19.37 -1.49 -15.63
N THR A 2 18.05 -1.52 -15.87
CA THR A 2 17.07 -0.57 -15.27
C THR A 2 15.69 -1.23 -15.37
N ASP A 3 15.47 -2.26 -14.56
CA ASP A 3 14.18 -2.97 -14.44
C ASP A 3 13.84 -3.25 -12.96
N GLU A 4 14.86 -3.37 -12.09
CA GLU A 4 14.68 -3.64 -10.65
C GLU A 4 14.04 -2.48 -9.86
N CYS A 5 14.06 -1.24 -10.37
CA CYS A 5 13.33 -0.12 -9.74
C CYS A 5 11.84 -0.13 -10.07
N HIS A 6 11.41 -0.81 -11.14
CA HIS A 6 9.99 -0.92 -11.45
C HIS A 6 9.34 -1.91 -10.48
N ASP A 7 9.94 -3.07 -10.21
CA ASP A 7 9.44 -4.02 -9.21
C ASP A 7 9.31 -3.42 -7.79
N ILE A 8 10.27 -2.59 -7.34
CA ILE A 8 10.22 -1.93 -6.03
C ILE A 8 9.08 -0.89 -5.95
N LEU A 9 8.73 -0.25 -7.08
CA LEU A 9 7.64 0.73 -7.15
C LEU A 9 6.28 0.09 -7.53
N ASP A 10 6.28 -1.10 -8.12
CA ASP A 10 5.09 -1.86 -8.56
C ASP A 10 4.58 -2.86 -7.51
N ASP A 11 5.39 -3.15 -6.49
CA ASP A 11 4.91 -3.81 -5.28
C ASP A 11 3.98 -2.85 -4.53
N LEU A 12 2.69 -2.92 -4.81
CA LEU A 12 1.54 -2.28 -4.14
C LEU A 12 1.78 -2.00 -2.63
N PHE A 13 2.52 -2.88 -1.97
CA PHE A 13 2.98 -2.74 -0.61
C PHE A 13 3.82 -1.49 -0.32
N HIS A 14 4.78 -1.09 -1.18
CA HIS A 14 5.59 0.12 -0.99
C HIS A 14 4.76 1.40 -1.08
N GLY A 15 3.78 1.43 -1.99
CA GLY A 15 2.79 2.52 -2.05
C GLY A 15 1.96 2.59 -0.76
N CYS A 16 1.52 1.44 -0.26
CA CYS A 16 0.80 1.33 1.01
C CYS A 16 1.66 1.73 2.22
N ALA A 17 2.95 1.38 2.20
CA ALA A 17 3.92 1.75 3.24
C ALA A 17 4.17 3.27 3.27
N PHE A 18 4.29 3.90 2.11
CA PHE A 18 4.43 5.35 2.02
C PHE A 18 3.15 6.07 2.48
N ALA A 19 1.97 5.60 2.06
CA ALA A 19 0.70 6.15 2.50
C ALA A 19 0.54 6.06 4.03
N ALA A 20 0.83 4.89 4.59
CA ALA A 20 0.82 4.66 6.04
C ALA A 20 1.78 5.58 6.79
N TYR A 21 2.99 5.77 6.26
CA TYR A 21 3.99 6.65 6.85
C TYR A 21 3.49 8.10 6.88
N VAL A 22 2.97 8.61 5.76
CA VAL A 22 2.46 9.99 5.66
C VAL A 22 1.27 10.20 6.60
N GLU A 23 0.33 9.25 6.65
CA GLU A 23 -0.85 9.34 7.51
C GLU A 23 -0.47 9.45 8.99
N LEU A 24 0.43 8.56 9.45
CA LEU A 24 0.89 8.58 10.83
C LEU A 24 1.78 9.79 11.13
N ALA A 25 2.63 10.20 10.19
CA ALA A 25 3.49 11.37 10.35
C ALA A 25 2.67 12.66 10.52
N VAL A 26 1.57 12.79 9.79
CA VAL A 26 0.61 13.90 9.95
C VAL A 26 -0.09 13.81 11.31
N ALA A 27 -0.54 12.62 11.72
CA ALA A 27 -1.24 12.41 12.97
C ALA A 27 -0.35 12.70 14.21
N CYS A 28 0.91 12.26 14.19
CA CYS A 28 1.85 12.45 15.31
C CYS A 28 2.67 13.75 15.21
N ARG A 29 2.57 14.48 14.08
CA ARG A 29 3.38 15.67 13.75
C ARG A 29 4.88 15.40 13.87
N GLY A 30 5.33 14.25 13.40
CA GLY A 30 6.70 13.81 13.58
C GLY A 30 7.02 12.53 12.81
N ILE A 31 8.14 11.90 13.17
CA ILE A 31 8.49 10.59 12.62
C ILE A 31 7.59 9.55 13.31
N PRO A 32 6.79 8.80 12.55
CA PRO A 32 5.88 7.81 13.12
C PRO A 32 6.64 6.59 13.63
N ASP A 33 6.01 5.87 14.54
CA ASP A 33 6.53 4.59 15.02
C ASP A 33 6.60 3.57 13.86
N GLU A 34 7.71 2.86 13.77
CA GLU A 34 8.00 1.95 12.66
C GLU A 34 7.02 0.77 12.64
N GLU A 35 6.71 0.22 13.83
CA GLU A 35 5.78 -0.90 13.98
C GLU A 35 4.34 -0.48 13.64
N ALA A 36 3.91 0.70 14.10
CA ALA A 36 2.62 1.28 13.75
C ALA A 36 2.49 1.53 12.25
N THR A 37 3.54 2.07 11.62
CA THR A 37 3.62 2.30 10.17
C THR A 37 3.50 0.99 9.41
N ARG A 38 4.24 -0.04 9.83
CA ARG A 38 4.19 -1.36 9.20
C ARG A 38 2.80 -2.00 9.29
N ARG A 39 2.15 -1.91 10.45
CA ARG A 39 0.78 -2.44 10.66
C ARG A 39 -0.25 -1.73 9.78
N LEU A 40 -0.16 -0.41 9.64
CA LEU A 40 -1.05 0.34 8.79
C LEU A 40 -0.78 0.03 7.30
N ALA A 41 0.49 -0.09 6.91
CA ALA A 41 0.88 -0.47 5.55
C ALA A 41 0.30 -1.84 5.15
N PHE A 42 0.37 -2.83 6.04
CA PHE A 42 -0.22 -4.15 5.79
C PHE A 42 -1.75 -4.09 5.61
N ARG A 43 -2.46 -3.30 6.43
CA ARG A 43 -3.91 -3.13 6.27
C ARG A 43 -4.27 -2.52 4.92
N LEU A 44 -3.61 -1.42 4.54
CA LEU A 44 -3.82 -0.77 3.26
C LEU A 44 -3.49 -1.70 2.09
N TYR A 45 -2.46 -2.53 2.22
CA TYR A 45 -2.10 -3.53 1.22
C TYR A 45 -3.16 -4.62 1.08
N GLU A 46 -3.68 -5.17 2.19
CA GLU A 46 -4.74 -6.17 2.17
C GLU A 46 -6.04 -5.62 1.56
N GLU A 47 -6.41 -4.38 1.89
CA GLU A 47 -7.56 -3.68 1.31
C GLU A 47 -7.40 -3.51 -0.20
N ALA A 48 -6.26 -2.97 -0.65
CA ALA A 48 -5.99 -2.79 -2.07
C ALA A 48 -5.89 -4.13 -2.84
N LEU A 49 -5.39 -5.19 -2.20
CA LEU A 49 -5.38 -6.53 -2.77
C LEU A 49 -6.80 -7.10 -2.92
N ALA A 50 -7.65 -6.89 -1.90
CA ALA A 50 -9.05 -7.29 -1.93
C ALA A 50 -9.83 -6.53 -3.02
N GLU A 51 -9.57 -5.24 -3.21
CA GLU A 51 -10.15 -4.44 -4.31
C GLU A 51 -9.71 -4.95 -5.68
N ARG A 52 -8.41 -5.26 -5.87
CA ARG A 52 -7.90 -5.85 -7.12
C ARG A 52 -8.54 -7.20 -7.41
N HIS A 53 -8.68 -8.05 -6.40
CA HIS A 53 -9.31 -9.37 -6.55
C HIS A 53 -10.83 -9.27 -6.78
N SER A 54 -11.50 -8.29 -6.16
CA SER A 54 -12.92 -8.02 -6.36
C SER A 54 -13.20 -7.43 -7.75
N GLY A 55 -12.32 -6.57 -8.26
CA GLY A 55 -12.37 -6.05 -9.63
C GLY A 55 -12.13 -7.11 -10.70
N LEU A 56 -11.23 -8.07 -10.45
CA LEU A 56 -11.02 -9.25 -11.29
C LEU A 56 -12.21 -10.23 -11.29
N LEU A 57 -13.02 -10.22 -10.23
CA LEU A 57 -14.25 -10.99 -10.08
C LEU A 57 -15.50 -10.23 -10.54
N SER A 58 -15.36 -9.20 -11.38
CA SER A 58 -16.47 -8.68 -12.18
C SER A 58 -16.52 -9.42 -13.53
N PRO A 59 -17.22 -10.56 -13.65
CA PRO A 59 -17.51 -11.14 -14.95
C PRO A 59 -18.49 -10.21 -15.67
N ASN A 60 -17.97 -9.48 -16.66
CA ASN A 60 -18.70 -9.00 -17.81
C ASN A 60 -20.03 -8.27 -17.52
N ALA A 61 -19.96 -6.96 -17.27
CA ALA A 61 -21.14 -6.11 -17.38
C ALA A 61 -21.29 -5.61 -18.83
N SER A 62 -22.08 -6.38 -19.58
CA SER A 62 -22.83 -6.06 -20.83
C SER A 62 -22.07 -5.88 -22.15
#